data_AF-I6DF82-F1
#
_entry.id   AF-I6DF82-F1
#
_cell.length_a   1.000
_cell.length_b   1.000
_cell.length_c   1.000
_cell.angle_alpha   90.00
_cell.angle_beta   90.00
_cell.angle_gamma   90.00
#
_symmetry.space_group_name_H-M   'P 1'
#
loop_
_entity.id
_entity.type
_entity.pdbx_description
1 polymer ?
#
loop_
_entity_poly.entity_id
_entity_poly.type
_entity_poly.pdbx_seq_one_letter_code
_entity_poly.pdbx_strand_id
1 'polypeptide(L)'
;MYPDQSLYPANSVPAVVERINNTFRRADQIQWSAGIEPGDPRYVDYFLPIVADAEAGFGGVLNAFELMKAMIEAGAAAVHFEDQLASVKKCGHMGGKVLVPTQEAIQKLVAARLAADVTGVPTLLVARTDAADLITSDCDPYDSEFITGERTSEGFFRTHAGIEQAISRGLAYAPYADLVWCETSTPDLELARRFAQAIHAKYPGKLLAYNCSPSFNWQKNLDDKTIASFQQQLSDMGYKFQFITLAGIHSMWFNMFDLANAYDQGEGMKHYVEKVQQPEFAAAKDGYTFVSHQQEVGTGYFDKVTTIIQGGTSSVTALTGSTEESQF
;
A
#
# COMPACT_ATOMS: atom_id res chain seq x y z
N MET A 1 -12.06 14.41 -1.14
CA MET A 1 -12.16 13.08 -1.78
C MET A 1 -11.83 13.27 -3.25
N TYR A 2 -10.85 12.54 -3.77
CA TYR A 2 -10.41 12.61 -5.17
C TYR A 2 -10.48 11.22 -5.81
N PRO A 3 -10.68 11.12 -7.14
CA PRO A 3 -10.34 9.92 -7.87
C PRO A 3 -8.81 9.71 -7.89
N ASP A 4 -8.36 8.48 -8.15
CA ASP A 4 -6.94 8.12 -8.26
C ASP A 4 -6.35 8.61 -9.61
N GLN A 5 -5.94 9.89 -9.63
CA GLN A 5 -5.39 10.58 -10.80
C GLN A 5 -4.30 11.61 -10.43
N SER A 6 -3.51 11.35 -9.38
CA SER A 6 -2.44 12.27 -8.92
C SER A 6 -2.88 13.72 -8.65
N LEU A 7 -4.14 13.91 -8.20
CA LEU A 7 -4.71 15.24 -7.96
C LEU A 7 -4.33 15.87 -6.62
N TYR A 8 -3.92 15.04 -5.67
CA TYR A 8 -3.62 15.48 -4.31
C TYR A 8 -2.19 16.02 -4.19
N PRO A 9 -1.87 16.81 -3.15
CA PRO A 9 -0.52 17.31 -2.93
C PRO A 9 0.51 16.18 -2.74
N ALA A 10 1.65 16.23 -3.42
CA ALA A 10 2.65 15.14 -3.45
C ALA A 10 3.18 14.71 -2.07
N ASN A 11 3.08 15.56 -1.05
CA ASN A 11 3.47 15.22 0.33
C ASN A 11 2.39 14.44 1.12
N SER A 12 1.26 14.09 0.51
CA SER A 12 0.15 13.42 1.22
C SER A 12 0.50 11.99 1.64
N VAL A 13 1.12 11.20 0.76
CA VAL A 13 1.51 9.82 1.12
C VAL A 13 2.65 9.80 2.15
N PRO A 14 3.72 10.62 2.05
CA PRO A 14 4.70 10.74 3.14
C PRO A 14 4.07 11.05 4.50
N ALA A 15 3.10 11.97 4.56
CA ALA A 15 2.39 12.28 5.80
C ALA A 15 1.60 11.09 6.37
N VAL A 16 1.05 10.23 5.51
CA VAL A 16 0.37 8.99 5.94
C VAL A 16 1.38 7.95 6.42
N VAL A 17 2.52 7.79 5.74
CA VAL A 17 3.61 6.90 6.20
C VAL A 17 4.08 7.31 7.60
N GLU A 18 4.33 8.60 7.81
CA GLU A 18 4.70 9.14 9.13
C GLU A 18 3.61 8.86 10.16
N ARG A 19 2.34 9.04 9.79
CA ARG A 19 1.21 8.76 10.69
C ARG A 19 1.14 7.29 11.10
N ILE A 20 1.36 6.35 10.19
CA ILE A 20 1.39 4.91 10.49
C ILE A 20 2.56 4.60 11.44
N ASN A 21 3.77 5.09 11.14
CA ASN A 21 4.94 4.89 12.00
C ASN A 21 4.77 5.50 13.40
N ASN A 22 4.10 6.65 13.52
CA ASN A 22 3.77 7.25 14.82
C ASN A 22 2.77 6.38 15.61
N THR A 23 1.82 5.73 14.94
CA THR A 23 0.90 4.77 15.57
C THR A 23 1.66 3.53 16.06
N PHE A 24 2.54 2.94 15.24
CA PHE A 24 3.40 1.83 15.66
C PHE A 24 4.26 2.19 16.88
N ARG A 25 4.85 3.38 16.88
CA ARG A 25 5.65 3.89 18.00
C ARG A 25 4.82 4.06 19.27
N ARG A 26 3.57 4.53 19.18
CA ARG A 26 2.68 4.64 20.34
C ARG A 26 2.33 3.26 20.90
N ALA A 27 1.99 2.31 20.03
CA ALA A 27 1.68 0.94 20.45
C ALA A 27 2.88 0.27 21.15
N ASP A 28 4.08 0.40 20.59
CA ASP A 28 5.32 -0.07 21.20
C ASP A 28 5.59 0.63 22.55
N GLN A 29 5.43 1.96 22.64
CA GLN A 29 5.57 2.69 23.91
C GLN A 29 4.59 2.21 25.00
N ILE A 30 3.34 1.91 24.63
CA ILE A 30 2.34 1.36 25.57
C ILE A 30 2.81 -0.01 26.07
N GLN A 31 3.19 -0.90 25.15
CA GLN A 31 3.69 -2.25 25.41
C GLN A 31 4.91 -2.23 26.37
N TRP A 32 5.94 -1.44 26.04
CA TRP A 32 7.14 -1.31 26.88
C TRP A 32 6.83 -0.73 28.26
N SER A 33 5.91 0.25 28.34
CA SER A 33 5.51 0.78 29.64
C SER A 33 4.85 -0.28 30.53
N ALA A 34 4.25 -1.31 29.93
CA ALA A 34 3.63 -2.43 30.63
C ALA A 34 4.63 -3.57 30.95
N GLY A 35 5.93 -3.38 30.67
CA GLY A 35 6.97 -4.39 30.91
C GLY A 35 6.90 -5.57 29.95
N ILE A 36 6.27 -5.40 28.78
CA ILE A 36 6.22 -6.41 27.72
C ILE A 36 7.38 -6.11 26.77
N GLU A 37 8.41 -6.94 26.82
CA GLU A 37 9.67 -6.75 26.09
C GLU A 37 9.96 -7.97 25.21
N PRO A 38 10.94 -7.90 24.27
CA PRO A 38 11.33 -9.05 23.47
C PRO A 38 11.61 -10.29 24.34
N GLY A 39 10.84 -11.36 24.14
CA GLY A 39 10.89 -12.58 24.93
C GLY A 39 9.64 -12.84 25.79
N ASP A 40 8.80 -11.83 26.01
CA ASP A 40 7.45 -12.03 26.55
C ASP A 40 6.54 -12.63 25.47
N PRO A 41 5.71 -13.66 25.77
CA PRO A 41 4.79 -14.26 24.80
C PRO A 41 3.73 -13.29 24.25
N ARG A 42 3.51 -12.15 24.92
CA ARG A 42 2.58 -11.09 24.47
C ARG A 42 3.27 -10.03 23.60
N TYR A 43 4.58 -10.09 23.45
CA TYR A 43 5.34 -9.10 22.68
C TYR A 43 4.96 -9.12 21.20
N VAL A 44 4.64 -7.95 20.67
CA VAL A 44 4.39 -7.69 19.26
C VAL A 44 5.47 -6.76 18.73
N ASP A 45 6.09 -7.14 17.61
CA ASP A 45 6.91 -6.22 16.81
C ASP A 45 5.99 -5.37 15.94
N TYR A 46 5.72 -4.14 16.39
CA TYR A 46 4.84 -3.22 15.69
C TYR A 46 5.45 -2.58 14.45
N PHE A 47 6.79 -2.54 14.32
CA PHE A 47 7.46 -1.79 13.25
C PHE A 47 7.54 -2.59 11.96
N LEU A 48 6.38 -3.01 11.46
CA LEU A 48 6.26 -3.71 10.18
C LEU A 48 6.67 -2.78 9.03
N PRO A 49 7.35 -3.31 7.99
CA PRO A 49 7.81 -2.51 6.86
C PRO A 49 6.64 -1.95 6.05
N ILE A 50 6.66 -0.64 5.81
CA ILE A 50 5.65 0.04 4.99
C ILE A 50 6.14 0.08 3.53
N VAL A 51 5.33 -0.45 2.61
CA VAL A 51 5.51 -0.28 1.17
C VAL A 51 4.57 0.82 0.70
N ALA A 52 5.11 1.93 0.20
CA ALA A 52 4.36 3.14 -0.11
C ALA A 52 4.23 3.41 -1.62
N ASP A 53 3.14 4.08 -2.00
CA ASP A 53 2.80 4.45 -3.38
C ASP A 53 3.35 5.83 -3.72
N ALA A 54 4.28 5.92 -4.67
CA ALA A 54 4.77 7.19 -5.22
C ALA A 54 4.14 7.56 -6.58
N GLU A 55 3.12 6.81 -7.00
CA GLU A 55 2.41 6.94 -8.27
C GLU A 55 3.40 7.04 -9.46
N ALA A 56 3.18 8.01 -10.34
CA ALA A 56 4.06 8.34 -11.45
C ALA A 56 5.20 9.32 -11.07
N GLY A 57 5.41 9.56 -9.76
CA GLY A 57 6.42 10.47 -9.22
C GLY A 57 6.05 11.95 -9.24
N PHE A 58 4.78 12.30 -9.46
CA PHE A 58 4.25 13.69 -9.43
C PHE A 58 4.97 14.67 -10.37
N GLY A 59 5.60 14.17 -11.44
CA GLY A 59 6.31 14.99 -12.42
C GLY A 59 7.47 14.25 -13.05
N GLY A 60 8.60 14.95 -13.17
CA GLY A 60 9.84 14.43 -13.74
C GLY A 60 10.79 13.85 -12.68
N VAL A 61 12.05 13.66 -13.06
CA VAL A 61 13.08 13.02 -12.21
C VAL A 61 13.32 13.72 -10.87
N LEU A 62 13.24 15.05 -10.82
CA LEU A 62 13.44 15.81 -9.56
C LEU A 62 12.27 15.63 -8.60
N ASN A 63 11.04 15.53 -9.12
CA ASN A 63 9.86 15.22 -8.30
C ASN A 63 9.96 13.79 -7.74
N ALA A 64 10.39 12.82 -8.55
CA ALA A 64 10.60 11.45 -8.10
C ALA A 64 11.69 11.36 -7.01
N PHE A 65 12.80 12.11 -7.15
CA PHE A 65 13.86 12.20 -6.14
C PHE A 65 13.34 12.75 -4.81
N GLU A 66 12.69 13.92 -4.82
CA GLU A 66 12.18 14.55 -3.61
C GLU A 66 11.08 13.73 -2.94
N LEU A 67 10.19 13.10 -3.73
CA LEU A 67 9.16 12.22 -3.18
C LEU A 67 9.77 10.99 -2.52
N MET A 68 10.72 10.31 -3.17
CA MET A 68 11.41 9.17 -2.57
C MET A 68 12.11 9.56 -1.26
N LYS A 69 12.80 10.71 -1.24
CA LYS A 69 13.43 11.23 -0.03
C LYS A 69 12.40 11.50 1.09
N ALA A 70 11.26 12.11 0.76
CA ALA A 70 10.20 12.35 1.74
C ALA A 70 9.58 11.04 2.28
N MET A 71 9.43 10.01 1.44
CA MET A 71 8.98 8.68 1.88
C MET A 71 9.99 8.04 2.83
N ILE A 72 11.28 8.17 2.54
CA ILE A 72 12.38 7.67 3.39
C ILE A 72 12.36 8.37 4.75
N GLU A 73 12.30 9.69 4.77
CA GLU A 73 12.27 10.49 6.00
C GLU A 73 11.05 10.15 6.86
N ALA A 74 9.91 9.84 6.23
CA ALA A 74 8.70 9.37 6.91
C ALA A 74 8.80 7.92 7.44
N GLY A 75 9.80 7.15 6.99
CA GLY A 75 10.08 5.78 7.42
C GLY A 75 9.44 4.69 6.55
N ALA A 76 9.29 4.92 5.23
CA ALA A 76 8.92 3.86 4.30
C ALA A 76 10.08 2.86 4.10
N ALA A 77 9.76 1.57 4.11
CA ALA A 77 10.73 0.50 3.86
C ALA A 77 10.90 0.20 2.37
N ALA A 78 9.84 0.40 1.58
CA ALA A 78 9.85 0.28 0.14
C ALA A 78 8.95 1.33 -0.51
N VAL A 79 9.24 1.70 -1.74
CA VAL A 79 8.43 2.65 -2.52
C VAL A 79 8.25 2.12 -3.94
N HIS A 80 7.03 2.23 -4.48
CA HIS A 80 6.77 1.86 -5.87
C HIS A 80 6.52 3.07 -6.77
N PHE A 81 7.03 3.01 -8.00
CA PHE A 81 6.84 4.00 -9.05
C PHE A 81 6.27 3.32 -10.29
N GLU A 82 5.37 3.99 -11.00
CA GLU A 82 4.74 3.49 -12.23
C GLU A 82 5.13 4.30 -13.48
N ASP A 83 5.09 3.64 -14.63
CA ASP A 83 5.53 4.17 -15.93
C ASP A 83 4.45 5.01 -16.66
N GLN A 84 3.50 5.57 -15.91
CA GLN A 84 2.49 6.48 -16.44
C GLN A 84 2.99 7.93 -16.52
N LEU A 85 2.37 8.73 -17.39
CA LEU A 85 2.53 10.18 -17.44
C LEU A 85 1.79 10.82 -16.26
N ALA A 86 2.54 11.47 -15.36
CA ALA A 86 2.00 11.99 -14.10
C ALA A 86 0.82 12.97 -14.25
N SER A 87 0.82 13.82 -15.29
CA SER A 87 -0.25 14.79 -15.52
C SER A 87 -1.58 14.16 -15.94
N VAL A 88 -1.59 12.88 -16.33
CA VAL A 88 -2.78 12.12 -16.73
C VAL A 88 -2.84 10.76 -16.06
N LYS A 89 -2.17 10.58 -14.92
CA LYS A 89 -2.16 9.34 -14.14
C LYS A 89 -3.58 8.81 -13.91
N LYS A 90 -3.72 7.49 -13.88
CA LYS A 90 -4.96 6.79 -13.53
C LYS A 90 -4.68 5.64 -12.59
N CYS A 91 -5.71 5.18 -11.89
CA CYS A 91 -5.72 3.82 -11.34
C CYS A 91 -5.44 2.81 -12.45
N GLY A 92 -4.65 1.78 -12.14
CA GLY A 92 -4.29 0.72 -13.08
C GLY A 92 -5.46 -0.02 -13.73
N HIS A 93 -6.63 0.02 -13.09
CA HIS A 93 -7.87 -0.62 -13.53
C HIS A 93 -8.82 0.34 -14.26
N MET A 94 -8.39 1.57 -14.54
CA MET A 94 -9.12 2.55 -15.35
C MET A 94 -8.57 2.60 -16.79
N GLY A 95 -9.43 2.98 -17.73
CA GLY A 95 -9.01 3.31 -19.10
C GLY A 95 -8.33 4.67 -19.21
N GLY A 96 -7.71 4.95 -20.35
CA GLY A 96 -7.08 6.25 -20.64
C GLY A 96 -5.75 6.47 -19.91
N LYS A 97 -5.05 5.38 -19.59
CA LYS A 97 -3.66 5.42 -19.11
C LYS A 97 -2.74 5.85 -20.26
N VAL A 98 -1.75 6.68 -19.97
CA VAL A 98 -0.75 7.11 -20.94
C VAL A 98 0.62 6.77 -20.39
N LEU A 99 1.39 5.96 -21.11
CA LEU A 99 2.74 5.59 -20.74
C LEU A 99 3.73 6.72 -21.06
N VAL A 100 4.79 6.81 -20.26
CA VAL A 100 6.02 7.51 -20.65
C VAL A 100 6.95 6.53 -21.39
N PRO A 101 7.94 7.02 -22.17
CA PRO A 101 8.93 6.15 -22.79
C PRO A 101 9.66 5.35 -21.72
N THR A 102 10.09 4.13 -22.07
CA THR A 102 10.75 3.21 -21.14
C THR A 102 11.95 3.87 -20.43
N GLN A 103 12.75 4.64 -21.15
CA GLN A 103 13.90 5.35 -20.60
C GLN A 103 13.52 6.45 -19.59
N GLU A 104 12.37 7.11 -19.74
CA GLU A 104 11.88 8.10 -18.76
C GLU A 104 11.50 7.42 -17.45
N ALA A 105 10.79 6.29 -17.52
CA ALA A 105 10.48 5.49 -16.33
C ALA A 105 11.75 4.99 -15.62
N ILE A 106 12.74 4.51 -16.38
CA ILE A 106 14.06 4.13 -15.84
C ILE A 106 14.73 5.32 -15.15
N GLN A 107 14.69 6.52 -15.73
CA GLN A 107 15.29 7.71 -15.10
C GLN A 107 14.63 8.07 -13.78
N LYS A 108 13.30 7.87 -13.64
CA LYS A 108 12.61 8.01 -12.36
C LYS A 108 13.04 6.96 -11.35
N LEU A 109 13.23 5.70 -11.76
CA LEU A 109 13.77 4.64 -10.89
C LEU A 109 15.20 4.97 -10.43
N VAL A 110 16.06 5.47 -11.32
CA VAL A 110 17.41 5.92 -10.99
C VAL A 110 17.38 7.11 -10.02
N ALA A 111 16.47 8.07 -10.22
CA ALA A 111 16.27 9.19 -9.30
C ALA A 111 15.83 8.71 -7.90
N ALA A 112 14.92 7.75 -7.82
CA ALA A 112 14.51 7.14 -6.56
C ALA A 112 15.68 6.40 -5.89
N ARG A 113 16.45 5.60 -6.63
CA ARG A 113 17.65 4.95 -6.08
C ARG A 113 18.67 5.98 -5.57
N LEU A 114 18.92 7.05 -6.32
CA LEU A 114 19.83 8.11 -5.90
C LEU A 114 19.36 8.79 -4.59
N ALA A 115 18.05 8.98 -4.39
CA ALA A 115 17.53 9.50 -3.14
C ALA A 115 17.81 8.56 -1.95
N ALA A 116 17.67 7.24 -2.15
CA ALA A 116 18.04 6.24 -1.15
C ALA A 116 19.54 6.23 -0.85
N ASP A 117 20.38 6.29 -1.89
CA ASP A 117 21.84 6.32 -1.75
C ASP A 117 22.32 7.57 -1.01
N VAL A 118 21.78 8.75 -1.34
CA VAL A 118 22.14 10.03 -0.69
C VAL A 118 21.68 10.09 0.77
N THR A 119 20.53 9.49 1.09
CA THR A 119 20.03 9.40 2.47
C THR A 119 20.69 8.27 3.27
N GLY A 120 21.43 7.37 2.60
CA GLY A 120 22.20 6.32 3.24
C GLY A 120 21.38 5.16 3.78
N VAL A 121 20.20 4.89 3.20
CA VAL A 121 19.32 3.78 3.62
C VAL A 121 19.01 2.83 2.46
N PRO A 122 18.91 1.51 2.73
CA PRO A 122 18.68 0.50 1.68
C PRO A 122 17.19 0.34 1.36
N THR A 123 16.47 1.43 1.11
CA THR A 123 15.04 1.40 0.79
C THR A 123 14.81 0.58 -0.49
N LEU A 124 13.82 -0.32 -0.45
CA LEU A 124 13.50 -1.16 -1.60
C LEU A 124 12.70 -0.37 -2.63
N LEU A 125 13.01 -0.59 -3.90
CA LEU A 125 12.37 0.06 -5.04
C LEU A 125 11.56 -0.96 -5.84
N VAL A 126 10.29 -0.65 -6.07
CA VAL A 126 9.39 -1.48 -6.89
C VAL A 126 9.07 -0.74 -8.19
N ALA A 127 9.41 -1.34 -9.33
CA ALA A 127 9.05 -0.81 -10.63
C ALA A 127 7.72 -1.41 -11.09
N ARG A 128 6.71 -0.56 -11.28
CA ARG A 128 5.40 -0.93 -11.83
C ARG A 128 5.30 -0.57 -13.31
N THR A 129 4.76 -1.47 -14.11
CA THR A 129 4.33 -1.19 -15.49
C THR A 129 2.82 -1.35 -15.64
N ASP A 130 2.21 -0.44 -16.40
CA ASP A 130 0.76 -0.34 -16.55
C ASP A 130 0.18 -0.79 -17.90
N ALA A 131 0.99 -1.28 -18.84
CA ALA A 131 0.59 -1.73 -20.19
C ALA A 131 -0.67 -1.04 -20.74
N ALA A 132 -0.52 0.07 -21.46
CA ALA A 132 -1.62 0.94 -21.86
C ALA A 132 -1.64 1.23 -23.35
N ASP A 133 -2.80 1.62 -23.87
CA ASP A 133 -3.05 1.85 -25.30
C ASP A 133 -2.54 3.21 -25.81
N LEU A 134 -1.94 4.03 -24.94
CA LEU A 134 -1.37 5.33 -25.25
C LEU A 134 0.05 5.48 -24.68
N ILE A 135 0.92 6.15 -25.42
CA ILE A 135 2.27 6.54 -24.99
C ILE A 135 2.58 7.97 -25.46
N THR A 136 3.39 8.69 -24.69
CA THR A 136 3.72 10.10 -24.99
C THR A 136 4.64 10.29 -26.20
N SER A 137 5.56 9.36 -26.47
CA SER A 137 6.55 9.47 -27.54
C SER A 137 7.00 8.09 -28.04
N ASP A 138 7.47 8.05 -29.28
CA ASP A 138 8.05 6.90 -29.98
C ASP A 138 9.59 6.90 -29.97
N CYS A 139 10.21 7.69 -29.09
CA CYS A 139 11.66 7.90 -29.07
C CYS A 139 12.50 6.71 -28.55
N ASP A 140 11.85 5.71 -27.95
CA ASP A 140 12.52 4.61 -27.26
C ASP A 140 12.39 3.28 -28.02
N PRO A 141 13.51 2.59 -28.37
CA PRO A 141 13.49 1.29 -29.02
C PRO A 141 12.69 0.21 -28.28
N TYR A 142 12.63 0.23 -26.94
CA TYR A 142 11.85 -0.74 -26.15
C TYR A 142 10.34 -0.65 -26.45
N ASP A 143 9.88 0.51 -26.91
CA ASP A 143 8.47 0.79 -27.16
C ASP A 143 8.09 0.65 -28.64
N SER A 144 9.08 0.67 -29.54
CA SER A 144 8.89 0.77 -30.98
C SER A 144 8.01 -0.32 -31.59
N GLU A 145 8.10 -1.56 -31.10
CA GLU A 145 7.31 -2.70 -31.61
C GLU A 145 5.82 -2.63 -31.25
N PHE A 146 5.46 -1.83 -30.24
CA PHE A 146 4.09 -1.72 -29.77
C PHE A 146 3.36 -0.53 -30.38
N ILE A 147 4.07 0.43 -30.97
CA ILE A 147 3.48 1.68 -31.48
C ILE A 147 2.83 1.44 -32.84
N THR A 148 1.57 1.86 -32.99
CA THR A 148 0.81 1.61 -34.22
C THR A 148 1.08 2.63 -35.33
N GLY A 149 1.71 3.76 -34.99
CA GLY A 149 1.91 4.92 -35.87
C GLY A 149 0.75 5.93 -35.85
N GLU A 150 -0.40 5.59 -35.25
CA GLU A 150 -1.52 6.53 -35.09
C GLU A 150 -1.32 7.46 -33.89
N ARG A 151 -1.84 8.69 -34.00
CA ARG A 151 -1.82 9.68 -32.92
C ARG A 151 -3.22 10.17 -32.54
N THR A 152 -3.39 10.54 -31.28
CA THR A 152 -4.61 11.18 -30.76
C THR A 152 -4.60 12.69 -30.98
N SER A 153 -5.71 13.37 -30.68
CA SER A 153 -5.85 14.83 -30.73
C SER A 153 -4.88 15.57 -29.80
N GLU A 154 -4.59 14.99 -28.63
CA GLU A 154 -3.63 15.49 -27.65
C GLU A 154 -2.18 15.25 -28.11
N GLY A 155 -2.01 14.39 -29.11
CA GLY A 155 -0.73 14.09 -29.73
C GLY A 155 -0.05 12.83 -29.21
N PHE A 156 -0.67 12.06 -28.32
CA PHE A 156 -0.15 10.77 -27.87
C PHE A 156 -0.16 9.73 -28.99
N PHE A 157 0.80 8.81 -28.98
CA PHE A 157 0.82 7.67 -29.89
C PHE A 157 -0.06 6.54 -29.34
N ARG A 158 -0.75 5.84 -30.24
CA ARG A 158 -1.45 4.60 -29.89
C ARG A 158 -0.48 3.44 -29.83
N THR A 159 -0.74 2.50 -28.91
CA THR A 159 0.05 1.28 -28.78
C THR A 159 -0.81 0.02 -28.63
N HIS A 160 -0.20 -1.14 -28.88
CA HIS A 160 -0.77 -2.44 -28.60
C HIS A 160 -0.55 -2.83 -27.12
N ALA A 161 -1.50 -2.45 -26.27
CA ALA A 161 -1.50 -2.81 -24.86
C ALA A 161 -1.58 -4.33 -24.66
N GLY A 162 -0.80 -4.87 -23.73
CA GLY A 162 -0.87 -6.29 -23.38
C GLY A 162 0.36 -6.82 -22.66
N ILE A 163 0.36 -8.13 -22.44
CA ILE A 163 1.39 -8.81 -21.65
C ILE A 163 2.80 -8.69 -22.26
N GLU A 164 2.92 -8.65 -23.59
CA GLU A 164 4.23 -8.49 -24.24
C GLU A 164 4.83 -7.10 -24.00
N GLN A 165 4.00 -6.06 -24.02
CA GLN A 165 4.42 -4.69 -23.67
C GLN A 165 4.88 -4.62 -22.22
N ALA A 166 4.12 -5.23 -21.30
CA ALA A 166 4.52 -5.33 -19.90
C ALA A 166 5.83 -6.12 -19.71
N ILE A 167 6.02 -7.24 -20.40
CA ILE A 167 7.25 -8.04 -20.33
C ILE A 167 8.45 -7.24 -20.82
N SER A 168 8.35 -6.58 -21.99
CA SER A 168 9.43 -5.75 -22.55
C SER A 168 9.88 -4.69 -21.54
N ARG A 169 8.92 -3.96 -20.96
CA ARG A 169 9.16 -2.93 -19.95
C ARG A 169 9.70 -3.49 -18.64
N GLY A 170 9.10 -4.57 -18.13
CA GLY A 170 9.57 -5.25 -16.92
C GLY A 170 11.03 -5.73 -17.04
N LEU A 171 11.43 -6.24 -18.21
CA LEU A 171 12.81 -6.63 -18.48
C LEU A 171 13.78 -5.44 -18.53
N ALA A 172 13.30 -4.27 -18.97
CA ALA A 172 14.06 -3.03 -18.99
C ALA A 172 14.21 -2.43 -17.58
N TYR A 173 13.19 -2.57 -16.73
CA TYR A 173 13.18 -2.01 -15.36
C TYR A 173 13.90 -2.87 -14.35
N ALA A 174 13.96 -4.19 -14.55
CA ALA A 174 14.52 -5.14 -13.59
C ALA A 174 15.93 -4.81 -13.07
N PRO A 175 16.89 -4.26 -13.84
CA PRO A 175 18.20 -3.86 -13.32
C PRO A 175 18.16 -2.68 -12.34
N TYR A 176 17.11 -1.87 -12.38
CA TYR A 176 16.97 -0.62 -11.63
C TYR A 176 16.04 -0.73 -10.43
N ALA A 177 15.40 -1.89 -10.22
CA ALA A 177 14.45 -2.12 -9.15
C ALA A 177 14.70 -3.46 -8.45
N ASP A 178 14.36 -3.49 -7.16
CA ASP A 178 14.44 -4.68 -6.33
C ASP A 178 13.29 -5.64 -6.66
N LEU A 179 12.09 -5.09 -6.90
CA LEU A 179 10.90 -5.82 -7.35
C LEU A 179 10.35 -5.25 -8.66
N VAL A 180 9.71 -6.11 -9.45
CA VAL A 180 8.94 -5.70 -10.64
C VAL A 180 7.47 -6.11 -10.47
N TRP A 181 6.57 -5.20 -10.85
CA TRP A 181 5.12 -5.38 -10.79
C TRP A 181 4.50 -5.06 -12.15
N CYS A 182 3.72 -6.00 -12.69
CA CYS A 182 2.82 -5.75 -13.81
C CYS A 182 1.40 -5.58 -13.27
N GLU A 183 0.76 -4.45 -13.54
CA GLU A 183 -0.69 -4.33 -13.30
C GLU A 183 -1.46 -5.17 -14.31
N THR A 184 -2.55 -5.82 -13.89
CA THR A 184 -3.38 -6.67 -14.76
C THR A 184 -4.85 -6.24 -14.74
N SER A 185 -5.60 -6.60 -15.79
CA SER A 185 -7.03 -6.30 -15.91
C SER A 185 -7.93 -7.36 -15.25
N THR A 186 -7.40 -8.56 -14.99
CA THR A 186 -8.08 -9.68 -14.33
C THR A 186 -7.12 -10.42 -13.38
N PRO A 187 -7.65 -11.15 -12.38
CA PRO A 187 -6.85 -12.02 -11.52
C PRO A 187 -6.56 -13.34 -12.25
N ASP A 188 -5.59 -13.31 -13.16
CA ASP A 188 -5.24 -14.44 -14.05
C ASP A 188 -3.85 -15.02 -13.72
N LEU A 189 -3.83 -16.26 -13.24
CA LEU A 189 -2.60 -16.98 -12.88
C LEU A 189 -1.75 -17.39 -14.08
N GLU A 190 -2.33 -17.55 -15.28
CA GLU A 190 -1.57 -17.87 -16.49
C GLU A 190 -0.82 -16.64 -17.00
N LEU A 191 -1.46 -15.46 -17.00
CA LEU A 191 -0.78 -14.21 -17.30
C LEU A 191 0.33 -13.92 -16.29
N ALA A 192 0.07 -14.15 -15.00
CA ALA A 192 1.08 -14.01 -13.96
C ALA A 192 2.27 -14.96 -14.18
N ARG A 193 2.00 -16.23 -14.51
CA ARG A 193 3.03 -17.22 -14.84
C ARG A 193 3.86 -16.82 -16.04
N ARG A 194 3.23 -16.36 -17.12
CA ARG A 194 3.91 -15.89 -18.33
C ARG A 194 4.85 -14.73 -18.04
N PHE A 195 4.37 -13.72 -17.29
CA PHE A 195 5.20 -12.59 -16.88
C PHE A 195 6.39 -13.04 -16.05
N ALA A 196 6.16 -13.84 -15.00
CA ALA A 196 7.20 -14.31 -14.11
C ALA A 196 8.27 -15.12 -14.85
N GLN A 197 7.87 -16.07 -15.70
CA GLN A 197 8.78 -16.87 -16.50
C GLN A 197 9.65 -16.01 -17.43
N ALA A 198 9.08 -15.01 -18.09
CA ALA A 198 9.83 -14.12 -18.97
C ALA A 198 10.85 -13.28 -18.20
N ILE A 199 10.46 -12.69 -17.06
CA ILE A 199 11.38 -11.94 -16.20
C ILE A 199 12.50 -12.84 -15.67
N HIS A 200 12.17 -14.02 -15.15
CA HIS A 200 13.15 -14.94 -14.57
C HIS A 200 14.05 -15.61 -15.60
N ALA A 201 13.64 -15.73 -16.86
CA ALA A 201 14.50 -16.23 -17.92
C ALA A 201 15.73 -15.31 -18.13
N LYS A 202 15.58 -13.99 -17.95
CA LYS A 202 16.68 -13.02 -18.05
C LYS A 202 17.30 -12.67 -16.71
N TYR A 203 16.48 -12.58 -15.66
CA TYR A 203 16.89 -12.24 -14.30
C TYR A 203 16.41 -13.30 -13.30
N PRO A 204 17.07 -14.46 -13.23
CA PRO A 204 16.69 -15.53 -12.30
C PRO A 204 16.60 -15.02 -10.87
N GLY A 205 15.49 -15.33 -10.19
CA GLY A 205 15.25 -14.93 -8.80
C GLY A 205 14.86 -13.46 -8.59
N LYS A 206 14.66 -12.67 -9.65
CA LYS A 206 14.11 -11.30 -9.52
C LYS A 206 12.78 -11.34 -8.78
N LEU A 207 12.67 -10.60 -7.69
CA LEU A 207 11.45 -10.56 -6.88
C LEU A 207 10.34 -9.87 -7.66
N LEU A 208 9.11 -10.39 -7.52
CA LEU A 208 7.94 -9.82 -8.17
C LEU A 208 6.92 -9.37 -7.13
N ALA A 209 6.08 -8.41 -7.52
CA ALA A 209 4.94 -7.97 -6.72
C ALA A 209 3.61 -8.10 -7.48
N TYR A 210 2.54 -8.39 -6.76
CA TYR A 210 1.20 -8.62 -7.33
C TYR A 210 0.12 -7.88 -6.54
N ASN A 211 -0.72 -7.14 -7.25
CA ASN A 211 -1.88 -6.47 -6.70
C ASN A 211 -3.10 -7.41 -6.74
N CYS A 212 -3.50 -7.93 -5.59
CA CYS A 212 -4.76 -8.64 -5.41
C CYS A 212 -5.92 -7.63 -5.34
N SER A 213 -6.18 -6.97 -6.47
CA SER A 213 -7.02 -5.77 -6.54
C SER A 213 -8.50 -6.01 -6.18
N PRO A 214 -9.11 -5.18 -5.32
CA PRO A 214 -10.56 -5.13 -5.14
C PRO A 214 -11.33 -4.62 -6.36
N SER A 215 -10.64 -4.03 -7.35
CA SER A 215 -11.26 -3.66 -8.64
C SER A 215 -11.64 -4.89 -9.46
N PHE A 216 -11.12 -6.08 -9.12
CA PHE A 216 -11.57 -7.33 -9.69
C PHE A 216 -12.88 -7.79 -9.07
N ASN A 217 -13.81 -8.27 -9.89
CA ASN A 217 -14.88 -9.12 -9.40
C ASN A 217 -14.35 -10.57 -9.29
N TRP A 218 -13.86 -10.94 -8.10
CA TRP A 218 -13.16 -12.20 -7.87
C TRP A 218 -13.98 -13.44 -8.24
N GLN A 219 -15.19 -13.60 -7.71
CA GLN A 219 -16.05 -14.76 -8.00
C GLN A 219 -16.58 -14.81 -9.44
N LYS A 220 -16.62 -13.66 -10.14
CA LYS A 220 -16.92 -13.66 -11.59
C LYS A 220 -15.79 -14.28 -12.41
N ASN A 221 -14.54 -14.16 -11.96
CA ASN A 221 -13.37 -14.60 -12.70
C ASN A 221 -12.85 -15.97 -12.26
N LEU A 222 -13.02 -16.32 -10.99
CA LEU A 222 -12.38 -17.48 -10.36
C LEU A 222 -13.37 -18.26 -9.49
N ASP A 223 -13.17 -19.57 -9.38
CA ASP A 223 -13.84 -20.40 -8.39
C ASP A 223 -13.21 -20.29 -6.99
N ASP A 224 -13.95 -20.71 -5.95
CA ASP A 224 -13.51 -20.59 -4.56
C ASP A 224 -12.20 -21.34 -4.27
N LYS A 225 -11.95 -22.47 -4.94
CA LYS A 225 -10.72 -23.26 -4.77
C LYS A 225 -9.51 -22.50 -5.30
N THR A 226 -9.69 -21.83 -6.43
CA THR A 226 -8.66 -21.01 -7.06
C THR A 226 -8.41 -19.76 -6.23
N ILE A 227 -9.45 -19.08 -5.77
CA ILE A 227 -9.34 -17.92 -4.86
C ILE A 227 -8.54 -18.29 -3.60
N ALA A 228 -8.89 -19.40 -2.95
CA ALA A 228 -8.26 -19.84 -1.71
C ALA A 228 -6.76 -20.16 -1.86
N SER A 229 -6.32 -20.59 -3.05
CA SER A 229 -4.92 -20.93 -3.33
C SER A 229 -4.16 -19.87 -4.14
N PHE A 230 -4.82 -18.77 -4.51
CA PHE A 230 -4.32 -17.79 -5.48
C PHE A 230 -2.98 -17.20 -5.06
N GLN A 231 -2.90 -16.71 -3.81
CA GLN A 231 -1.68 -16.08 -3.29
C GLN A 231 -0.53 -17.07 -3.13
N GLN A 232 -0.82 -18.32 -2.76
CA GLN A 232 0.21 -19.37 -2.68
C GLN A 232 0.77 -19.68 -4.07
N GLN A 233 -0.09 -19.84 -5.07
CA GLN A 233 0.34 -20.08 -6.44
C GLN A 233 1.18 -18.92 -7.00
N LEU A 234 0.80 -17.67 -6.70
CA LEU A 234 1.62 -16.49 -7.02
C LEU A 234 2.99 -16.54 -6.32
N SER A 235 3.03 -16.92 -5.03
CA SER A 235 4.29 -17.04 -4.29
C SER A 235 5.23 -18.05 -4.92
N ASP A 236 4.70 -19.19 -5.39
CA ASP A 236 5.46 -20.24 -6.06
C ASP A 236 6.07 -19.76 -7.40
N MET A 237 5.46 -18.75 -8.03
CA MET A 237 5.98 -18.07 -9.24
C MET A 237 6.98 -16.95 -8.95
N GLY A 238 7.24 -16.62 -7.68
CA GLY A 238 8.18 -15.55 -7.28
C GLY A 238 7.55 -14.20 -6.96
N TYR A 239 6.22 -14.11 -6.89
CA TYR A 239 5.52 -12.92 -6.35
C TYR A 239 5.61 -12.91 -4.83
N LYS A 240 6.65 -12.26 -4.30
CA LYS A 240 6.99 -12.25 -2.86
C LYS A 240 6.39 -11.09 -2.10
N PHE A 241 5.92 -10.05 -2.80
CA PHE A 241 5.08 -9.01 -2.21
C PHE A 241 3.70 -9.04 -2.84
N GLN A 242 2.66 -9.29 -2.03
CA GLN A 242 1.28 -9.39 -2.49
C GLN A 242 0.40 -8.54 -1.58
N PHE A 243 -0.47 -7.73 -2.18
CA PHE A 243 -1.21 -6.72 -1.42
C PHE A 243 -2.61 -6.49 -1.99
N ILE A 244 -3.54 -6.09 -1.12
CA ILE A 244 -4.90 -5.69 -1.48
C ILE A 244 -4.99 -4.16 -1.31
N THR A 245 -4.90 -3.43 -2.42
CA THR A 245 -4.80 -1.96 -2.43
C THR A 245 -5.90 -1.23 -1.65
N LEU A 246 -7.17 -1.61 -1.85
CA LEU A 246 -8.33 -0.88 -1.30
C LEU A 246 -8.98 -1.56 -0.09
N ALA A 247 -8.29 -2.50 0.58
CA ALA A 247 -8.86 -3.28 1.69
C ALA A 247 -9.40 -2.39 2.82
N GLY A 248 -8.64 -1.37 3.23
CA GLY A 248 -9.02 -0.48 4.33
C GLY A 248 -10.29 0.32 4.04
N ILE A 249 -10.44 0.86 2.83
CA ILE A 249 -11.62 1.64 2.44
C ILE A 249 -12.86 0.75 2.37
N HIS A 250 -12.77 -0.40 1.68
CA HIS A 250 -13.91 -1.31 1.56
C HIS A 250 -14.38 -1.83 2.92
N SER A 251 -13.46 -2.21 3.80
CA SER A 251 -13.80 -2.69 5.15
C SER A 251 -14.44 -1.58 5.99
N MET A 252 -13.80 -0.41 6.07
CA MET A 252 -14.27 0.68 6.93
C MET A 252 -15.62 1.24 6.48
N TRP A 253 -15.78 1.52 5.20
CA TRP A 253 -16.99 2.17 4.68
C TRP A 253 -18.18 1.22 4.71
N PHE A 254 -17.97 -0.07 4.40
CA PHE A 254 -19.04 -1.05 4.48
C PHE A 254 -19.54 -1.22 5.91
N ASN A 255 -18.63 -1.40 6.89
CA ASN A 255 -19.03 -1.56 8.29
C ASN A 255 -19.75 -0.33 8.84
N MET A 256 -19.30 0.88 8.47
CA MET A 256 -20.00 2.11 8.86
C MET A 256 -21.37 2.24 8.19
N PHE A 257 -21.49 1.87 6.91
CA PHE A 257 -22.78 1.86 6.21
C PHE A 257 -23.75 0.85 6.83
N ASP A 258 -23.31 -0.37 7.11
CA ASP A 258 -24.14 -1.42 7.72
C ASP A 258 -24.63 -1.01 9.12
N LEU A 259 -23.77 -0.41 9.94
CA LEU A 259 -24.15 0.16 11.23
C LEU A 259 -25.17 1.29 11.06
N ALA A 260 -24.88 2.29 10.23
CA ALA A 260 -25.74 3.45 10.05
C ALA A 260 -27.12 3.07 9.50
N ASN A 261 -27.16 2.16 8.51
CA ASN A 261 -28.40 1.67 7.93
C ASN A 261 -29.25 0.91 8.95
N ALA A 262 -28.66 0.06 9.80
CA ALA A 262 -29.43 -0.60 10.85
C ALA A 262 -29.89 0.39 11.91
N TYR A 263 -29.02 1.30 12.34
CA TYR A 263 -29.37 2.31 13.35
C TYR A 263 -30.56 3.18 12.93
N ASP A 264 -30.69 3.50 11.63
CA ASP A 264 -31.81 4.26 11.05
C ASP A 264 -33.13 3.46 10.99
N GLN A 265 -33.08 2.13 10.99
CA GLN A 265 -34.27 1.27 10.93
C GLN A 265 -34.99 1.09 12.28
N GLY A 266 -34.52 1.73 13.35
CA GLY A 266 -35.09 1.66 14.69
C GLY A 266 -34.17 0.94 15.68
N GLU A 267 -34.58 0.80 16.93
CA GLU A 267 -33.83 0.13 18.02
C GLU A 267 -32.43 0.69 18.38
N GLY A 268 -31.90 1.66 17.62
CA GLY A 268 -30.77 2.53 17.94
C GLY A 268 -29.59 1.80 18.57
N MET A 269 -29.37 2.03 19.88
CA MET A 269 -28.27 1.46 20.64
C MET A 269 -28.21 -0.08 20.60
N LYS A 270 -29.34 -0.77 20.42
CA LYS A 270 -29.33 -2.24 20.25
C LYS A 270 -28.46 -2.64 19.05
N HIS A 271 -28.56 -1.92 17.93
CA HIS A 271 -27.75 -2.21 16.73
C HIS A 271 -26.28 -1.85 16.91
N TYR A 272 -25.96 -0.82 17.69
CA TYR A 272 -24.57 -0.57 18.08
C TYR A 272 -24.01 -1.76 18.89
N VAL A 273 -24.77 -2.26 19.86
CA VAL A 273 -24.37 -3.41 20.68
C VAL A 273 -24.18 -4.67 19.82
N GLU A 274 -25.13 -4.96 18.93
CA GLU A 274 -25.11 -6.17 18.08
C GLU A 274 -24.03 -6.14 17.00
N LYS A 275 -23.81 -4.98 16.35
CA LYS A 275 -22.91 -4.88 15.18
C LYS A 275 -21.48 -4.45 15.52
N VAL A 276 -21.27 -3.78 16.66
CA VAL A 276 -19.95 -3.27 17.05
C VAL A 276 -19.50 -3.91 18.36
N GLN A 277 -20.20 -3.62 19.45
CA GLN A 277 -19.69 -3.91 20.79
C GLN A 277 -19.55 -5.42 21.08
N GLN A 278 -20.56 -6.23 20.78
CA GLN A 278 -20.50 -7.68 21.01
C GLN A 278 -19.46 -8.37 20.11
N PRO A 279 -19.36 -8.03 18.81
CA PRO A 279 -18.25 -8.50 17.98
C PRO A 279 -16.87 -8.14 18.53
N GLU A 280 -16.67 -6.90 19.02
CA GLU A 280 -15.40 -6.48 19.64
C GLU A 280 -15.06 -7.31 20.89
N PHE A 281 -16.03 -7.51 21.79
CA PHE A 281 -15.86 -8.38 22.96
C PHE A 281 -15.57 -9.83 22.58
N ALA A 282 -16.25 -10.35 21.56
CA ALA A 282 -16.02 -11.71 21.08
C ALA A 282 -14.62 -11.86 20.47
N ALA A 283 -14.10 -10.83 19.79
CA ALA A 283 -12.78 -10.81 19.18
C ALA A 283 -11.63 -10.61 20.20
N ALA A 284 -11.93 -10.14 21.42
CA ALA A 284 -10.91 -9.93 22.44
C ALA A 284 -10.15 -11.21 22.80
N LYS A 285 -10.82 -12.37 22.79
CA LYS A 285 -10.19 -13.68 22.99
C LYS A 285 -9.18 -14.06 21.90
N ASP A 286 -9.33 -13.47 20.72
CA ASP A 286 -8.50 -13.70 19.53
C ASP A 286 -7.43 -12.61 19.36
N GLY A 287 -7.31 -11.68 20.33
CA GLY A 287 -6.26 -10.67 20.40
C GLY A 287 -6.70 -9.22 20.10
N TYR A 288 -8.00 -8.94 19.96
CA TYR A 288 -8.49 -7.56 19.78
C TYR A 288 -8.49 -6.77 21.09
N THR A 289 -7.90 -5.57 21.11
CA THR A 289 -7.65 -4.82 22.36
C THR A 289 -8.42 -3.49 22.48
N PHE A 290 -8.99 -2.98 21.38
CA PHE A 290 -9.69 -1.68 21.38
C PHE A 290 -11.03 -1.69 22.16
N VAL A 291 -11.45 -2.83 22.72
CA VAL A 291 -12.52 -2.88 23.73
C VAL A 291 -12.26 -1.91 24.89
N SER A 292 -10.98 -1.69 25.22
CA SER A 292 -10.49 -0.70 26.18
C SER A 292 -9.80 0.45 25.43
N HIS A 293 -10.60 1.24 24.73
CA HIS A 293 -10.12 2.28 23.81
C HIS A 293 -9.25 3.37 24.48
N GLN A 294 -9.39 3.65 25.78
CA GLN A 294 -8.52 4.61 26.49
C GLN A 294 -7.11 4.04 26.68
N GLN A 295 -7.00 2.78 27.11
CA GLN A 295 -5.72 2.09 27.17
C GLN A 295 -5.06 2.00 25.78
N GLU A 296 -5.84 1.66 24.75
CA GLU A 296 -5.36 1.45 23.39
C GLU A 296 -4.74 2.72 22.76
N VAL A 297 -5.28 3.91 23.07
CA VAL A 297 -4.72 5.19 22.62
C VAL A 297 -3.62 5.75 23.54
N GLY A 298 -3.31 5.04 24.63
CA GLY A 298 -2.16 5.31 25.49
C GLY A 298 -2.44 6.19 26.71
N THR A 299 -3.69 6.25 27.19
CA THR A 299 -4.02 7.01 28.42
C THR A 299 -3.15 6.56 29.60
N GLY A 300 -2.97 5.26 29.80
CA GLY A 300 -2.11 4.73 30.87
C GLY A 300 -0.61 5.02 30.69
N TYR A 301 -0.15 5.13 29.45
CA TYR A 301 1.22 5.57 29.16
C TYR A 301 1.43 7.02 29.63
N PHE A 302 0.50 7.92 29.31
CA PHE A 302 0.61 9.33 29.69
C PHE A 302 0.39 9.57 31.20
N ASP A 303 -0.40 8.73 31.88
CA ASP A 303 -0.50 8.74 33.33
C ASP A 303 0.85 8.43 33.99
N LYS A 304 1.58 7.43 33.48
CA LYS A 304 2.93 7.10 33.95
C LYS A 304 3.90 8.26 33.71
N VAL A 305 3.88 8.85 32.52
CA VAL A 305 4.70 10.03 32.19
C VAL A 305 4.43 11.17 33.17
N THR A 306 3.16 11.50 33.40
CA THR A 306 2.76 12.56 34.34
C THR A 306 3.23 12.26 35.76
N THR A 307 3.03 11.03 36.22
CA THR A 307 3.41 10.60 37.57
C THR A 307 4.93 10.69 37.78
N ILE A 308 5.73 10.28 36.79
CA ILE A 308 7.20 10.38 36.83
C ILE A 308 7.63 11.85 36.91
N ILE A 309 7.08 12.71 36.05
CA ILE A 309 7.39 14.15 36.01
C ILE A 309 7.09 14.81 37.37
N GLN A 310 6.02 14.38 38.05
CA GLN A 310 5.59 14.94 39.32
C GLN A 310 6.21 14.26 40.56
N GLY A 311 7.24 13.43 40.39
CA GLY A 311 7.98 12.84 41.50
C GLY A 311 7.30 11.64 42.18
N GLY A 312 6.43 10.93 41.46
CA GLY A 312 5.82 9.67 41.91
C GLY A 312 4.37 9.79 42.40
N THR A 313 3.79 11.00 42.44
CA THR A 313 2.41 11.23 42.86
C THR A 313 1.74 12.30 41.99
N SER A 314 0.58 11.98 41.42
CA SER A 314 -0.28 12.91 40.68
C SER A 314 -1.73 12.73 41.12
N SER A 315 -2.47 13.83 41.28
CA SER A 315 -3.91 13.82 41.58
C SER A 315 -4.78 13.94 40.33
N VAL A 316 -4.19 13.95 39.13
CA VAL A 316 -4.86 14.21 37.84
C VAL A 316 -4.58 13.12 36.81
N THR A 317 -4.35 11.88 37.27
CA THR A 317 -4.28 10.70 36.38
C THR A 317 -5.65 10.40 35.78
N ALA A 318 -5.70 9.93 34.54
CA ALA A 318 -6.90 9.78 33.74
C ALA A 318 -7.55 8.38 33.81
N LEU A 319 -6.77 7.31 34.02
CA LEU A 319 -7.33 5.95 34.11
C LEU A 319 -8.03 5.68 35.46
N THR A 320 -7.45 6.14 36.56
CA THR A 320 -7.99 5.91 37.91
C THR A 320 -9.34 6.59 38.06
N GLY A 321 -10.39 5.80 38.27
CA GLY A 321 -11.77 6.27 38.37
C GLY A 321 -12.49 6.42 37.02
N SER A 322 -11.93 5.91 35.93
CA SER A 322 -12.57 5.92 34.61
C SER A 322 -13.70 4.89 34.49
N THR A 323 -14.63 5.11 33.55
CA THR A 323 -15.66 4.11 33.21
C THR A 323 -15.05 2.87 32.56
N GLU A 324 -13.89 3.00 31.91
CA GLU A 324 -13.15 1.88 31.35
C GLU A 324 -12.69 0.93 32.47
N GLU A 325 -12.03 1.43 33.51
CA GLU A 325 -11.57 0.63 34.66
C GLU A 325 -12.72 -0.11 35.38
N SER A 326 -13.94 0.43 35.34
CA SER A 326 -15.08 -0.13 36.06
C SER A 326 -16.00 -1.04 35.24
N GLN A 327 -15.91 -1.00 33.90
CA GLN A 327 -16.87 -1.68 33.02
C GLN A 327 -16.21 -2.60 31.98
N PHE A 328 -14.88 -2.55 31.84
CA PHE A 328 -14.11 -3.29 30.85
C PHE A 328 -12.92 -4.01 31.50
#